data_AF-A0A534VSD6-F1
#
_entry.id   AF-A0A534VSD6-F1
#
_cell.length_a   1.000
_cell.length_b   1.000
_cell.length_c   1.000
_cell.angle_alpha   90.00
_cell.angle_beta   90.00
_cell.angle_gamma   90.00
#
_symmetry.space_group_name_H-M   'P 1'
#
loop_
_entity.id
_entity.type
_entity.pdbx_description
1 polymer ?
#
loop_
_entity_poly.entity_id
_entity_poly.type
_entity_poly.pdbx_seq_one_letter_code
_entity_poly.pdbx_strand_id
1 'polypeptide(L)'
;MAAVALTVLFLIAGAGKARVVDRAAVLAARGELAVAGQLLEPLVASSNPGALFVRACIALEESNLAAASRFAEQLASSRSGAPEVVVLARLIEERKRAPEDRWTDVAARAWSASGRPMRATKQLLGAIDVQRPIDPTAIAHVQGRGDRLLLEFGRAPAGSAGLIEAAFAEADGVERSLGVHLVAMHVLLHEKMPEKKRTRARSAALDLLDAMARSHPDDGYLASGAVLLRAGAQAPLTVADLASLEEALERNSFALPVRPLFDAFRAAYAQVDPGQAHSRAFSETARALPLDIHVVLSQRVAATSDSALRDRAAAVLAVAGSRLEAGATLLERMIGLSLQMKGARLRGDAEAIEVVGKKRARLTGLMANGNAFWSYQWPIASLWRDHFVRNTTDEVGYYELLSR
;
A
#
# COMPACT_ATOMS: atom_id res chain seq x y z
N MET A 1 -42.11 -34.34 -1.09
CA MET A 1 -41.72 -32.92 -0.91
C MET A 1 -41.00 -32.66 0.43
N ALA A 2 -40.18 -33.59 0.94
CA ALA A 2 -39.41 -33.41 2.18
C ALA A 2 -37.89 -33.22 1.95
N ALA A 3 -37.39 -33.46 0.74
CA ALA A 3 -35.95 -33.39 0.41
C ALA A 3 -35.47 -31.98 -0.01
N VAL A 4 -36.38 -31.07 -0.35
CA VAL A 4 -36.04 -29.70 -0.81
C VAL A 4 -35.91 -28.71 0.36
N ALA A 5 -36.64 -28.94 1.48
CA ALA A 5 -36.53 -28.12 2.68
C ALA A 5 -35.22 -28.35 3.47
N LEU A 6 -34.65 -29.56 3.42
CA LEU A 6 -33.37 -29.84 4.11
C LEU A 6 -32.18 -29.16 3.42
N THR A 7 -32.21 -29.05 2.08
CA THR A 7 -31.11 -28.46 1.29
C THR A 7 -31.03 -26.93 1.45
N VAL A 8 -32.17 -26.25 1.64
CA VAL A 8 -32.23 -24.79 1.85
C VAL A 8 -31.81 -24.40 3.28
N LEU A 9 -32.11 -25.23 4.29
CA LEU A 9 -31.65 -25.01 5.67
C LEU A 9 -30.13 -25.18 5.83
N PHE A 10 -29.50 -26.10 5.09
CA PHE A 10 -28.04 -26.25 5.08
C PHE A 10 -27.32 -25.10 4.35
N LEU A 11 -27.93 -24.50 3.32
CA LEU A 11 -27.36 -23.36 2.60
C LEU A 11 -27.40 -22.06 3.42
N ILE A 12 -28.48 -21.81 4.17
CA ILE A 12 -28.60 -20.63 5.06
C ILE A 12 -27.69 -20.77 6.28
N ALA A 13 -27.58 -21.96 6.86
CA ALA A 13 -26.65 -22.23 7.97
C ALA A 13 -25.18 -22.17 7.51
N GLY A 14 -24.87 -22.63 6.30
CA GLY A 14 -23.51 -22.58 5.73
C GLY A 14 -23.03 -21.15 5.47
N ALA A 15 -23.91 -20.29 4.93
CA ALA A 15 -23.60 -18.87 4.71
C ALA A 15 -23.42 -18.11 6.04
N GLY A 16 -24.22 -18.44 7.06
CA GLY A 16 -24.06 -17.86 8.41
C GLY A 16 -22.72 -18.24 9.04
N LYS A 17 -22.30 -19.50 8.94
CA LYS A 17 -21.02 -19.99 9.50
C LYS A 17 -19.80 -19.37 8.81
N ALA A 18 -19.82 -19.27 7.47
CA ALA A 18 -18.75 -18.61 6.72
C ALA A 18 -18.57 -17.15 7.17
N ARG A 19 -19.68 -16.41 7.34
CA ARG A 19 -19.66 -15.03 7.85
C ARG A 19 -19.09 -14.92 9.27
N VAL A 20 -19.33 -15.91 10.14
CA VAL A 20 -18.76 -15.91 11.50
C VAL A 20 -17.25 -16.13 11.47
N VAL A 21 -16.76 -17.07 10.65
CA VAL A 21 -15.32 -17.32 10.49
C VAL A 21 -14.63 -16.09 9.91
N ASP A 22 -15.17 -15.49 8.85
CA ASP A 22 -14.60 -14.28 8.24
C ASP A 22 -14.55 -13.12 9.23
N ARG A 23 -15.62 -12.93 10.03
CA ARG A 23 -15.64 -11.92 11.10
C ARG A 23 -14.56 -12.19 12.15
N ALA A 24 -14.39 -13.44 12.59
CA ALA A 24 -13.36 -13.80 13.54
C ALA A 24 -11.95 -13.61 12.96
N ALA A 25 -11.74 -13.91 11.67
CA ALA A 25 -10.48 -13.67 10.98
C ALA A 25 -10.13 -12.17 10.95
N VAL A 26 -11.11 -11.30 10.65
CA VAL A 26 -10.94 -9.84 10.71
C VAL A 26 -10.58 -9.37 12.11
N LEU A 27 -11.26 -9.87 13.14
CA LEU A 27 -10.96 -9.53 14.54
C LEU A 27 -9.55 -9.99 14.94
N ALA A 28 -9.16 -11.21 14.56
CA ALA A 28 -7.83 -11.74 14.82
C ALA A 28 -6.73 -10.94 14.10
N ALA A 29 -6.93 -10.56 12.84
CA ALA A 29 -6.01 -9.70 12.10
C ALA A 29 -5.87 -8.29 12.69
N ARG A 30 -6.86 -7.83 13.47
CA ARG A 30 -6.81 -6.57 14.24
C ARG A 30 -6.17 -6.72 15.63
N GLY A 31 -5.84 -7.94 16.05
CA GLY A 31 -5.33 -8.24 17.39
C GLY A 31 -6.41 -8.41 18.46
N GLU A 32 -7.69 -8.48 18.09
CA GLU A 32 -8.82 -8.73 18.99
C GLU A 32 -8.99 -10.24 19.26
N LEU A 33 -7.91 -10.89 19.71
CA LEU A 33 -7.75 -12.35 19.74
C LEU A 33 -8.78 -13.06 20.63
N ALA A 34 -9.07 -12.50 21.81
CA ALA A 34 -10.02 -13.09 22.75
C ALA A 34 -11.43 -13.15 22.17
N VAL A 35 -11.89 -12.05 21.56
CA VAL A 35 -13.23 -11.96 20.92
C VAL A 35 -13.29 -12.89 19.71
N ALA A 36 -12.25 -12.89 18.87
CA ALA A 36 -12.15 -13.81 17.74
C ALA A 36 -12.21 -15.27 18.20
N GLY A 37 -11.50 -15.61 19.28
CA GLY A 37 -11.49 -16.96 19.86
C GLY A 37 -12.86 -17.43 20.31
N GLN A 38 -13.59 -16.61 21.06
CA GLN A 38 -14.94 -16.90 21.54
C GLN A 38 -15.93 -17.17 20.40
N LEU A 39 -15.87 -16.38 19.33
CA LEU A 39 -16.74 -16.59 18.15
C LEU A 39 -16.50 -17.94 17.45
N LEU A 40 -15.30 -18.50 17.59
CA LEU A 40 -14.89 -19.71 16.89
C LEU A 40 -15.14 -20.99 17.69
N GLU A 41 -15.29 -20.93 19.02
CA GLU A 41 -15.49 -22.11 19.89
C GLU A 41 -16.51 -23.13 19.37
N PRO A 42 -17.76 -22.77 19.00
CA PRO A 42 -18.74 -23.74 18.52
C PRO A 42 -18.38 -24.34 17.14
N LEU A 43 -17.61 -23.60 16.33
CA LEU A 43 -17.20 -24.03 15.00
C LEU A 43 -15.98 -24.95 15.04
N VAL A 44 -15.09 -24.74 16.00
CA VAL A 44 -13.94 -25.62 16.27
C VAL A 44 -14.41 -26.98 16.77
N ALA A 45 -15.40 -27.00 17.68
CA ALA A 45 -16.00 -28.25 18.16
C ALA A 45 -16.63 -29.08 17.04
N SER A 46 -17.10 -28.44 15.97
CA SER A 46 -17.63 -29.10 14.76
C SER A 46 -16.58 -29.30 13.66
N SER A 47 -15.28 -29.15 13.98
CA SER A 47 -14.15 -29.31 13.05
C SER A 47 -14.29 -28.50 11.75
N ASN A 48 -14.86 -27.29 11.84
CA ASN A 48 -14.97 -26.42 10.68
C ASN A 48 -13.57 -26.00 10.19
N PRO A 49 -13.21 -26.24 8.91
CA PRO A 49 -11.84 -25.98 8.44
C PRO A 49 -11.40 -24.50 8.55
N GLY A 50 -12.31 -23.56 8.28
CA GLY A 50 -12.01 -22.14 8.40
C GLY A 50 -11.77 -21.74 9.86
N ALA A 51 -12.60 -22.24 10.77
CA ALA A 51 -12.42 -21.99 12.20
C ALA A 51 -11.12 -22.57 12.75
N LEU A 52 -10.75 -23.79 12.34
CA LEU A 52 -9.47 -24.42 12.71
C LEU A 52 -8.27 -23.60 12.20
N PHE A 53 -8.33 -23.10 10.97
CA PHE A 53 -7.29 -22.24 10.40
C PHE A 53 -7.13 -20.93 11.18
N VAL A 54 -8.22 -20.21 11.46
CA VAL A 54 -8.16 -18.96 12.23
C VAL A 54 -7.67 -19.23 13.65
N ARG A 55 -8.09 -20.32 14.31
CA ARG A 55 -7.60 -20.66 15.66
C ARG A 55 -6.13 -21.05 15.70
N ALA A 56 -5.63 -21.76 14.68
CA ALA A 56 -4.21 -22.04 14.57
C ALA A 56 -3.40 -20.73 14.45
N CYS A 57 -3.88 -19.77 13.67
CA CYS A 57 -3.26 -18.45 13.52
C CYS A 57 -3.32 -17.61 14.81
N ILE A 58 -4.44 -17.61 15.53
CA ILE A 58 -4.56 -16.96 16.85
C ILE A 58 -3.56 -17.58 17.82
N ALA A 59 -3.50 -18.91 17.91
CA ALA A 59 -2.57 -19.59 18.80
C ALA A 59 -1.10 -19.29 18.42
N LEU A 60 -0.81 -19.13 17.13
CA LEU A 60 0.51 -18.75 16.66
C LEU A 60 0.88 -17.31 17.02
N GLU A 61 -0.06 -16.35 16.92
CA GLU A 61 0.11 -14.96 17.37
C GLU A 61 0.34 -14.89 18.89
N GLU A 62 -0.38 -15.71 19.67
CA GLU A 62 -0.20 -15.85 21.13
C GLU A 62 1.07 -16.62 21.52
N SER A 63 1.90 -17.03 20.56
CA SER A 63 3.08 -17.87 20.76
C SER A 63 2.79 -19.24 21.43
N ASN A 64 1.55 -19.70 21.39
CA ASN A 64 1.12 -21.03 21.82
C ASN A 64 1.32 -22.06 20.70
N LEU A 65 2.57 -22.39 20.43
CA LEU A 65 2.99 -23.23 19.29
C LEU A 65 2.42 -24.66 19.37
N ALA A 66 2.18 -25.18 20.58
CA ALA A 66 1.56 -26.50 20.79
C ALA A 66 0.09 -26.50 20.35
N ALA A 67 -0.69 -25.49 20.76
CA ALA A 67 -2.09 -25.36 20.34
C ALA A 67 -2.18 -25.08 18.83
N ALA A 68 -1.30 -24.23 18.29
CA ALA A 68 -1.23 -23.95 16.85
C ALA A 68 -0.99 -25.24 16.03
N SER A 69 -0.03 -26.07 16.46
CA SER A 69 0.26 -27.36 15.81
C SER A 69 -0.94 -28.29 15.83
N ARG A 70 -1.58 -28.46 17.01
CA ARG A 70 -2.77 -29.31 17.17
C ARG A 70 -3.92 -28.88 16.25
N PHE A 71 -4.21 -27.59 16.14
CA PHE A 71 -5.27 -27.11 15.24
C PHE A 71 -4.89 -27.29 13.76
N ALA A 72 -3.62 -27.10 13.41
CA ALA A 72 -3.12 -27.36 12.06
C ALA A 72 -3.20 -28.85 11.67
N GLU A 73 -2.92 -29.77 12.59
CA GLU A 73 -3.06 -31.22 12.40
C GLU A 73 -4.53 -31.64 12.19
N GLN A 74 -5.44 -31.09 13.01
CA GLN A 74 -6.88 -31.29 12.82
C GLN A 74 -7.36 -30.75 11.47
N LEU A 75 -6.87 -29.57 11.07
CA LEU A 75 -7.15 -29.00 9.77
C LEU A 75 -6.63 -29.89 8.63
N ALA A 76 -5.39 -30.38 8.73
CA ALA A 76 -4.78 -31.28 7.75
C ALA A 76 -5.55 -32.60 7.60
N SER A 77 -6.15 -33.10 8.69
CA SER A 77 -7.00 -34.29 8.65
C SER A 77 -8.28 -34.06 7.83
N SER A 78 -8.82 -32.84 7.84
CA SER A 78 -10.03 -32.47 7.08
C SER A 78 -9.75 -31.95 5.66
N ARG A 79 -8.56 -31.40 5.41
CA ARG A 79 -8.14 -30.78 4.14
C ARG A 79 -6.69 -31.15 3.81
N SER A 80 -6.43 -32.45 3.68
CA SER A 80 -5.09 -32.94 3.36
C SER A 80 -4.58 -32.37 2.04
N GLY A 81 -3.33 -31.89 2.03
CA GLY A 81 -2.68 -31.33 0.84
C GLY A 81 -3.18 -29.96 0.40
N ALA A 82 -4.12 -29.33 1.10
CA ALA A 82 -4.54 -27.97 0.76
C ALA A 82 -3.37 -26.97 0.93
N PRO A 83 -3.10 -26.10 -0.06
CA PRO A 83 -1.96 -25.17 -0.05
C PRO A 83 -1.79 -24.37 1.24
N GLU A 84 -2.88 -23.77 1.73
CA GLU A 84 -2.90 -22.96 2.94
C GLU A 84 -2.53 -23.76 4.21
N VAL A 85 -2.83 -25.05 4.23
CA VAL A 85 -2.52 -25.95 5.35
C VAL A 85 -1.04 -26.29 5.36
N VAL A 86 -0.46 -26.57 4.19
CA VAL A 86 0.97 -26.82 4.03
C VAL A 86 1.78 -25.60 4.46
N VAL A 87 1.38 -24.41 4.00
CA VAL A 87 2.06 -23.16 4.36
C VAL A 87 1.91 -22.86 5.85
N LEU A 88 0.73 -23.04 6.44
CA LEU A 88 0.51 -22.85 7.88
C LEU A 88 1.41 -23.77 8.72
N ALA A 89 1.50 -25.05 8.36
CA ALA A 89 2.39 -25.99 9.06
C ALA A 89 3.85 -25.52 9.00
N ARG A 90 4.32 -25.07 7.82
CA ARG A 90 5.67 -24.49 7.68
C ARG A 90 5.87 -23.21 8.47
N LEU A 91 4.85 -22.36 8.54
CA LEU A 91 4.89 -21.12 9.32
C LEU A 91 5.05 -21.40 10.81
N ILE A 92 4.34 -22.40 11.33
CA ILE A 92 4.46 -22.84 12.73
C ILE A 92 5.88 -23.36 13.00
N GLU A 93 6.45 -24.19 12.12
CA GLU A 93 7.80 -24.74 12.30
C GLU A 93 8.89 -23.65 12.21
N GLU A 94 8.80 -22.74 11.25
CA GLU A 94 9.74 -21.61 11.15
C GLU A 94 9.65 -20.70 12.38
N ARG A 95 8.44 -20.50 12.93
CA ARG A 95 8.26 -19.72 14.15
C ARG A 95 8.82 -20.41 15.39
N LYS A 96 8.71 -21.74 15.48
CA LYS A 96 9.37 -22.55 16.53
C LYS A 96 10.90 -22.41 16.48
N ARG A 97 11.47 -22.45 15.27
CA ARG A 97 12.93 -22.36 15.07
C ARG A 97 13.48 -20.97 15.35
N ALA A 98 12.71 -19.92 15.04
CA ALA A 98 13.13 -18.54 15.22
C ALA A 98 11.98 -17.68 15.81
N PRO A 99 11.76 -17.75 17.14
CA PRO A 99 10.67 -17.03 17.81
C PRO A 99 10.81 -15.51 17.80
N GLU A 100 12.04 -14.99 17.71
CA GLU A 100 12.32 -13.54 17.76
C GLU A 100 12.48 -12.92 16.36
N ASP A 101 12.52 -13.75 15.30
CA ASP A 101 12.62 -13.25 13.95
C ASP A 101 11.38 -12.43 13.56
N ARG A 102 11.58 -11.51 12.62
CA ARG A 102 10.47 -10.74 12.03
C ARG A 102 9.49 -11.67 11.32
N TRP A 103 8.21 -11.36 11.44
CA TRP A 103 7.14 -12.17 10.87
C TRP A 103 7.23 -12.32 9.36
N THR A 104 7.59 -11.26 8.64
CA THR A 104 7.76 -11.27 7.19
C THR A 104 8.89 -12.19 6.74
N ASP A 105 9.98 -12.29 7.51
CA ASP A 105 11.09 -13.20 7.23
C ASP A 105 10.71 -14.67 7.50
N VAL A 106 10.04 -14.92 8.63
CA VAL A 106 9.46 -16.24 8.96
C VAL A 106 8.47 -16.69 7.89
N ALA A 107 7.59 -15.80 7.45
CA ALA A 107 6.61 -16.04 6.39
C ALA A 107 7.28 -16.35 5.04
N ALA A 108 8.32 -15.60 4.66
CA ALA A 108 9.06 -15.85 3.43
C ALA A 108 9.74 -17.22 3.43
N ARG A 109 10.39 -17.61 4.53
CA ARG A 109 10.99 -18.95 4.67
C ARG A 109 9.93 -20.05 4.65
N ALA A 110 8.82 -19.87 5.36
CA ALA A 110 7.72 -20.83 5.38
C ALA A 110 7.11 -21.01 3.99
N TRP A 111 6.93 -19.91 3.25
CA TRP A 111 6.45 -19.93 1.87
C TRP A 111 7.41 -20.67 0.94
N SER A 112 8.71 -20.39 1.01
CA SER A 112 9.73 -21.09 0.23
C SER A 112 9.79 -22.58 0.57
N ALA A 113 9.81 -22.93 1.86
CA ALA A 113 9.83 -24.32 2.36
C ALA A 113 8.54 -25.12 2.07
N SER A 114 7.45 -24.44 1.71
CA SER A 114 6.20 -25.07 1.27
C SER A 114 6.19 -25.44 -0.22
N GLY A 115 7.23 -25.05 -0.98
CA GLY A 115 7.26 -25.20 -2.43
C GLY A 115 6.37 -24.21 -3.19
N ARG A 116 5.91 -23.14 -2.52
CA ARG A 116 5.07 -22.06 -3.09
C ARG A 116 3.83 -22.58 -3.82
N PRO A 117 2.96 -23.34 -3.13
CA PRO A 117 1.83 -23.99 -3.76
C PRO A 117 0.89 -22.98 -4.40
N MET A 118 0.39 -23.29 -5.59
CA MET A 118 -0.57 -22.44 -6.30
C MET A 118 -1.82 -22.20 -5.46
N ARG A 119 -2.43 -21.03 -5.65
CA ARG A 119 -3.65 -20.62 -4.94
C ARG A 119 -4.75 -21.69 -5.09
N ALA A 120 -5.32 -22.09 -3.96
CA ALA A 120 -6.42 -23.05 -3.95
C ALA A 120 -7.66 -22.49 -4.68
N THR A 121 -8.36 -23.37 -5.42
CA THR A 121 -9.62 -23.02 -6.13
C THR A 121 -10.73 -22.62 -5.16
N LYS A 122 -10.70 -23.14 -3.92
CA LYS A 122 -11.63 -22.79 -2.84
C LYS A 122 -10.84 -22.34 -1.61
N GLN A 123 -10.96 -21.05 -1.30
CA GLN A 123 -10.29 -20.44 -0.15
C GLN A 123 -11.03 -20.75 1.15
N LEU A 124 -10.30 -20.79 2.28
CA LEU A 124 -10.88 -20.93 3.61
C LEU A 124 -11.58 -19.67 4.10
N LEU A 125 -11.08 -18.51 3.69
CA LEU A 125 -11.50 -17.21 4.18
C LEU A 125 -11.86 -16.30 3.00
N GLY A 126 -12.79 -15.39 3.23
CA GLY A 126 -13.01 -14.22 2.40
C GLY A 126 -11.89 -13.18 2.57
N ALA A 127 -12.01 -12.06 1.85
CA ALA A 127 -11.08 -10.95 2.00
C ALA A 127 -11.14 -10.37 3.42
N ILE A 128 -9.97 -10.22 4.06
CA ILE A 128 -9.83 -9.60 5.37
C ILE A 128 -9.66 -8.09 5.16
N ASP A 129 -10.67 -7.33 5.57
CA ASP A 129 -10.55 -5.89 5.74
C ASP A 129 -10.25 -5.55 7.19
N VAL A 130 -8.98 -5.26 7.47
CA VAL A 130 -8.51 -4.87 8.81
C VAL A 130 -9.01 -3.49 9.24
N GLN A 131 -9.60 -2.69 8.35
CA GLN A 131 -10.04 -1.33 8.66
C GLN A 131 -11.44 -1.30 9.29
N ARG A 132 -11.62 -0.59 10.41
CA ARG A 132 -12.94 -0.28 11.00
C ARG A 132 -13.24 1.21 10.94
N PRO A 133 -14.51 1.64 10.77
CA PRO A 133 -14.86 3.05 10.85
C PRO A 133 -14.29 3.70 12.12
N ILE A 134 -13.66 4.87 11.98
CA ILE A 134 -13.16 5.64 13.12
C ILE A 134 -14.36 6.29 13.80
N ASP A 135 -14.36 6.28 15.14
CA ASP A 135 -15.35 7.02 15.92
C ASP A 135 -15.24 8.53 15.62
N PRO A 136 -16.31 9.18 15.11
CA PRO A 136 -16.35 10.62 14.89
C PRO A 136 -15.98 11.45 16.14
N THR A 137 -16.32 10.96 17.32
CA THR A 137 -16.05 11.67 18.57
C THR A 137 -14.57 11.65 18.91
N ALA A 138 -13.84 10.57 18.59
CA ALA A 138 -12.39 10.50 18.80
C ALA A 138 -11.64 11.56 17.98
N ILE A 139 -12.07 11.80 16.74
CA ILE A 139 -11.49 12.82 15.86
C ILE A 139 -11.70 14.24 16.43
N ALA A 140 -12.87 14.50 17.02
CA ALA A 140 -13.18 15.82 17.58
C ALA A 140 -12.22 16.25 18.71
N HIS A 141 -11.60 15.30 19.41
CA HIS A 141 -10.68 15.55 20.52
C HIS A 141 -9.22 15.78 20.09
N VAL A 142 -8.87 15.46 18.85
CA VAL A 142 -7.51 15.68 18.30
C VAL A 142 -7.22 17.18 18.25
N GLN A 143 -6.10 17.63 18.80
CA GLN A 143 -5.80 19.08 18.93
C GLN A 143 -5.03 19.64 17.72
N GLY A 144 -4.23 18.81 17.03
CA GLY A 144 -3.42 19.23 15.89
C GLY A 144 -4.24 19.42 14.62
N ARG A 145 -4.18 20.60 14.00
CA ARG A 145 -4.88 20.88 12.73
C ARG A 145 -4.41 19.98 11.58
N GLY A 146 -3.10 19.74 11.47
CA GLY A 146 -2.53 18.79 10.51
C GLY A 146 -3.00 17.36 10.73
N ASP A 147 -3.03 16.90 11.99
CA ASP A 147 -3.53 15.56 12.33
C ASP A 147 -5.03 15.42 11.98
N ARG A 148 -5.82 16.47 12.23
CA ARG A 148 -7.23 16.50 11.81
C ARG A 148 -7.36 16.40 10.30
N LEU A 149 -6.54 17.11 9.52
CA LEU A 149 -6.55 17.00 8.06
C LEU A 149 -6.28 15.55 7.62
N LEU A 150 -5.29 14.88 8.22
CA LEU A 150 -4.96 13.50 7.90
C LEU A 150 -6.10 12.52 8.24
N LEU A 151 -6.75 12.70 9.39
CA LEU A 151 -7.88 11.86 9.81
C LEU A 151 -9.13 12.11 8.95
N GLU A 152 -9.43 13.36 8.64
CA GLU A 152 -10.54 13.74 7.75
C GLU A 152 -10.28 13.26 6.32
N PHE A 153 -9.03 13.30 5.85
CA PHE A 153 -8.66 12.76 4.56
C PHE A 153 -9.16 11.32 4.44
N GLY A 154 -8.83 10.44 5.40
CA GLY A 154 -9.22 9.02 5.39
C GLY A 154 -10.71 8.71 5.62
N ARG A 155 -11.52 9.72 5.96
CA ARG A 155 -12.95 9.54 6.28
C ARG A 155 -13.87 10.22 5.28
N ALA A 156 -13.56 11.46 4.93
CA ALA A 156 -14.44 12.32 4.16
C ALA A 156 -14.36 11.95 2.67
N PRO A 157 -15.49 12.05 1.93
CA PRO A 157 -15.43 11.90 0.48
C PRO A 157 -14.54 13.00 -0.11
N ALA A 158 -13.76 12.62 -1.13
CA ALA A 158 -12.94 13.57 -1.86
C ALA A 158 -13.80 14.73 -2.41
N GLY A 159 -13.36 15.96 -2.20
CA GLY A 159 -14.10 17.18 -2.56
C GLY A 159 -15.09 17.67 -1.52
N SER A 160 -15.18 17.06 -0.34
CA SER A 160 -15.99 17.59 0.76
C SER A 160 -15.52 18.98 1.19
N ALA A 161 -16.47 19.86 1.54
CA ALA A 161 -16.16 21.23 1.93
C ALA A 161 -15.23 21.29 3.15
N GLY A 162 -15.46 20.45 4.17
CA GLY A 162 -14.62 20.40 5.37
C GLY A 162 -13.17 20.00 5.07
N LEU A 163 -12.97 18.99 4.22
CA LEU A 163 -11.63 18.55 3.82
C LEU A 163 -10.89 19.63 3.02
N ILE A 164 -11.59 20.33 2.13
CA ILE A 164 -11.03 21.43 1.33
C ILE A 164 -10.61 22.61 2.23
N GLU A 165 -11.47 23.03 3.17
CA GLU A 165 -11.13 24.12 4.09
C GLU A 165 -9.95 23.76 5.00
N ALA A 166 -9.89 22.51 5.48
CA ALA A 166 -8.74 22.02 6.24
C ALA A 166 -7.44 22.06 5.41
N ALA A 167 -7.50 21.66 4.13
CA ALA A 167 -6.34 21.70 3.25
C ALA A 167 -5.86 23.14 2.97
N PHE A 168 -6.76 24.10 2.79
CA PHE A 168 -6.39 25.51 2.67
C PHE A 168 -5.71 26.02 3.95
N ALA A 169 -6.26 25.69 5.12
CA ALA A 169 -5.68 26.13 6.39
C ALA A 169 -4.27 25.56 6.64
N GLU A 170 -3.99 24.36 6.15
CA GLU A 170 -2.64 23.77 6.23
C GLU A 170 -1.69 24.31 5.15
N ALA A 171 -2.20 24.72 3.99
CA ALA A 171 -1.37 25.38 2.97
C ALA A 171 -0.86 26.76 3.40
N ASP A 172 -1.63 27.47 4.24
CA ASP A 172 -1.23 28.75 4.83
C ASP A 172 -0.31 28.58 6.08
N GLY A 173 -0.08 27.34 6.54
CA GLY A 173 0.73 27.03 7.72
C GLY A 173 2.22 26.84 7.39
N VAL A 174 3.11 27.53 8.12
CA VAL A 174 4.56 27.54 7.79
C VAL A 174 5.34 26.36 8.40
N GLU A 175 4.79 25.66 9.39
CA GLU A 175 5.50 24.60 10.13
C GLU A 175 4.66 23.32 10.27
N ARG A 176 4.72 22.46 9.25
CA ARG A 176 4.15 21.10 9.29
C ARG A 176 5.09 20.07 8.73
N SER A 177 4.84 18.81 9.11
CA SER A 177 5.53 17.68 8.52
C SER A 177 5.23 17.60 7.02
N LEU A 178 6.22 17.14 6.24
CA LEU A 178 6.09 16.98 4.79
C LEU A 178 4.84 16.17 4.41
N GLY A 179 4.50 15.11 5.17
CA GLY A 179 3.31 14.31 4.93
C GLY A 179 1.98 15.10 5.00
N VAL A 180 1.84 16.03 5.95
CA VAL A 180 0.64 16.89 6.06
C VAL A 180 0.52 17.81 4.85
N HIS A 181 1.62 18.46 4.45
CA HIS A 181 1.62 19.34 3.29
C HIS A 181 1.33 18.59 1.98
N LEU A 182 1.86 17.37 1.82
CA LEU A 182 1.56 16.53 0.66
C LEU A 182 0.07 16.16 0.59
N VAL A 183 -0.56 15.86 1.72
CA VAL A 183 -2.01 15.58 1.76
C VAL A 183 -2.83 16.84 1.47
N ALA A 184 -2.46 17.99 2.04
CA ALA A 184 -3.10 19.27 1.71
C ALA A 184 -3.02 19.54 0.21
N MET A 185 -1.84 19.37 -0.38
CA MET A 185 -1.62 19.56 -1.81
C MET A 185 -2.44 18.58 -2.66
N HIS A 186 -2.51 17.31 -2.28
CA HIS A 186 -3.34 16.31 -2.95
C HIS A 186 -4.81 16.74 -2.97
N VAL A 187 -5.35 17.20 -1.84
CA VAL A 187 -6.74 17.69 -1.74
C VAL A 187 -6.95 18.92 -2.63
N LEU A 188 -6.01 19.87 -2.62
CA LEU A 188 -6.12 21.12 -3.37
C LEU A 188 -6.04 20.93 -4.90
N LEU A 189 -5.33 19.89 -5.36
CA LEU A 189 -5.23 19.55 -6.79
C LEU A 189 -6.26 18.51 -7.26
N HIS A 190 -7.11 18.00 -6.38
CA HIS A 190 -8.06 16.94 -6.71
C HIS A 190 -9.12 17.41 -7.73
N GLU A 191 -9.50 16.53 -8.68
CA GLU A 191 -10.46 16.84 -9.77
C GLU A 191 -11.84 17.32 -9.27
N LYS A 192 -12.28 16.79 -8.12
CA LYS A 192 -13.53 17.14 -7.43
C LYS A 192 -13.50 18.52 -6.74
N MET A 193 -12.43 19.29 -6.89
CA MET A 193 -12.37 20.67 -6.41
C MET A 193 -13.49 21.52 -7.07
N PRO A 194 -14.35 22.19 -6.28
CA PRO A 194 -15.39 23.06 -6.80
C PRO A 194 -14.80 24.12 -7.73
N GLU A 195 -15.43 24.32 -8.89
CA GLU A 195 -14.93 25.18 -9.98
C GLU A 195 -14.54 26.58 -9.49
N LYS A 196 -15.39 27.19 -8.66
CA LYS A 196 -15.16 28.52 -8.05
C LYS A 196 -13.89 28.61 -7.19
N LYS A 197 -13.38 27.48 -6.68
CA LYS A 197 -12.17 27.41 -5.82
C LYS A 197 -10.93 26.92 -6.57
N ARG A 198 -11.05 26.38 -7.79
CA ARG A 198 -9.94 25.71 -8.50
C ARG A 198 -8.71 26.58 -8.68
N THR A 199 -8.87 27.84 -9.12
CA THR A 199 -7.74 28.74 -9.34
C THR A 199 -7.00 29.04 -8.04
N ARG A 200 -7.73 29.36 -6.96
CA ARG A 200 -7.15 29.61 -5.63
C ARG A 200 -6.49 28.35 -5.07
N ALA A 201 -7.15 27.20 -5.18
CA ALA A 201 -6.62 25.92 -4.70
C ALA A 201 -5.33 25.54 -5.43
N ARG A 202 -5.30 25.71 -6.75
CA ARG A 202 -4.10 25.49 -7.56
C ARG A 202 -2.98 26.44 -7.17
N SER A 203 -3.24 27.74 -6.98
CA SER A 203 -2.23 28.68 -6.50
C SER A 203 -1.64 28.24 -5.16
N ALA A 204 -2.51 28.00 -4.16
CA ALA A 204 -2.08 27.58 -2.83
C ALA A 204 -1.27 26.26 -2.85
N ALA A 205 -1.67 25.29 -3.68
CA ALA A 205 -0.95 24.05 -3.87
C ALA A 205 0.45 24.26 -4.46
N LEU A 206 0.59 25.17 -5.43
CA LEU A 206 1.88 25.48 -6.05
C LEU A 206 2.79 26.28 -5.12
N ASP A 207 2.25 27.24 -4.39
CA ASP A 207 2.98 28.01 -3.38
C ASP A 207 3.50 27.08 -2.26
N LEU A 208 2.65 26.12 -1.85
CA LEU A 208 3.03 25.09 -0.89
C LEU A 208 4.12 24.16 -1.43
N LEU A 209 4.03 23.73 -2.70
CA LEU A 209 5.07 22.91 -3.32
C LEU A 209 6.41 23.64 -3.40
N ASP A 210 6.40 24.93 -3.75
CA ASP A 210 7.60 25.75 -3.75
C ASP A 210 8.22 25.84 -2.34
N ALA A 211 7.39 26.01 -1.31
CA ALA A 211 7.86 26.03 0.08
C ALA A 211 8.44 24.67 0.52
N MET A 212 7.82 23.56 0.12
CA MET A 212 8.33 22.21 0.37
C MET A 212 9.67 21.97 -0.34
N ALA A 213 9.78 22.33 -1.63
CA ALA A 213 10.99 22.16 -2.41
C ALA A 213 12.17 23.01 -1.89
N ARG A 214 11.87 24.20 -1.33
CA ARG A 214 12.89 25.05 -0.66
C ARG A 214 13.34 24.48 0.68
N SER A 215 12.43 23.92 1.47
CA SER A 215 12.76 23.32 2.78
C SER A 215 13.42 21.94 2.66
N HIS A 216 13.33 21.30 1.49
CA HIS A 216 13.96 20.02 1.18
C HIS A 216 14.87 20.16 -0.06
N PRO A 217 15.97 20.93 0.01
CA PRO A 217 16.80 21.25 -1.15
C PRO A 217 17.43 20.02 -1.81
N ASP A 218 17.63 18.94 -1.06
CA ASP A 218 18.16 17.66 -1.55
C ASP A 218 17.11 16.79 -2.28
N ASP A 219 15.83 17.16 -2.26
CA ASP A 219 14.75 16.39 -2.87
C ASP A 219 14.47 16.84 -4.31
N GLY A 220 15.01 16.07 -5.26
CA GLY A 220 14.79 16.26 -6.69
C GLY A 220 13.38 15.94 -7.17
N TYR A 221 12.62 15.11 -6.45
CA TYR A 221 11.25 14.79 -6.83
C TYR A 221 10.32 15.98 -6.58
N LEU A 222 10.44 16.62 -5.41
CA LEU A 222 9.70 17.85 -5.08
C LEU A 222 10.10 19.01 -6.00
N ALA A 223 11.39 19.20 -6.25
CA ALA A 223 11.88 20.23 -7.16
C ALA A 223 11.38 20.04 -8.60
N SER A 224 11.37 18.80 -9.09
CA SER A 224 10.79 18.48 -10.40
C SER A 224 9.29 18.81 -10.45
N GLY A 225 8.57 18.55 -9.36
CA GLY A 225 7.18 18.95 -9.23
C GLY A 225 6.99 20.47 -9.36
N ALA A 226 7.83 21.25 -8.68
CA ALA A 226 7.76 22.72 -8.69
C ALA A 226 7.98 23.31 -10.10
N VAL A 227 8.72 22.62 -10.96
CA VAL A 227 8.86 22.94 -12.39
C VAL A 227 7.62 22.49 -13.17
N LEU A 228 7.26 21.21 -13.06
CA LEU A 228 6.29 20.56 -13.92
C LEU A 228 4.86 21.05 -13.70
N LEU A 229 4.48 21.29 -12.45
CA LEU A 229 3.08 21.57 -12.09
C LEU A 229 2.67 23.04 -12.29
N ARG A 230 3.62 23.96 -12.55
CA ARG A 230 3.30 25.37 -12.86
C ARG A 230 2.53 25.50 -14.17
N ALA A 231 2.98 24.78 -15.20
CA ALA A 231 2.30 24.72 -16.48
C ALA A 231 1.15 23.69 -16.46
N GLY A 232 0.27 23.75 -17.46
CA GLY A 232 -0.72 22.70 -17.69
C GLY A 232 -0.04 21.38 -18.09
N ALA A 233 -0.63 20.24 -17.74
CA ALA A 233 -0.01 18.95 -17.99
C ALA A 233 0.17 18.60 -19.49
N GLN A 234 -0.56 19.30 -20.37
CA GLN A 234 -0.45 19.19 -21.83
C GLN A 234 0.43 20.29 -22.47
N ALA A 235 1.04 21.17 -21.67
CA ALA A 235 1.93 22.19 -22.20
C ALA A 235 3.29 21.56 -22.57
N PRO A 236 3.88 21.89 -23.74
CA PRO A 236 5.20 21.39 -24.12
C PRO A 236 6.27 21.82 -23.10
N LEU A 237 7.36 21.07 -23.03
CA LEU A 237 8.54 21.43 -22.24
C LEU A 237 9.32 22.51 -22.97
N THR A 238 9.75 23.53 -22.23
CA THR A 238 10.65 24.58 -22.71
C THR A 238 12.11 24.25 -22.39
N VAL A 239 13.05 25.00 -22.97
CA VAL A 239 14.48 24.91 -22.63
C VAL A 239 14.71 25.13 -21.12
N ALA A 240 13.99 26.09 -20.52
CA ALA A 240 14.11 26.40 -19.11
C ALA A 240 13.53 25.29 -18.22
N ASP A 241 12.40 24.68 -18.60
CA ASP A 241 11.85 23.52 -17.89
C ASP A 241 12.87 22.37 -17.86
N LEU A 242 13.45 22.04 -19.01
CA LEU A 242 14.42 20.94 -19.13
C LEU A 242 15.68 21.20 -18.32
N ALA A 243 16.25 22.40 -18.39
CA ALA A 243 17.41 22.76 -17.57
C ALA A 243 17.12 22.61 -16.06
N SER A 244 15.93 23.05 -15.62
CA SER A 244 15.53 22.95 -14.21
C SER A 244 15.29 21.49 -13.77
N LEU A 245 14.78 20.66 -14.68
CA LEU A 245 14.58 19.23 -14.44
C LEU A 245 15.90 18.46 -14.40
N GLU A 246 16.83 18.78 -15.28
CA GLU A 246 18.19 18.23 -15.29
C GLU A 246 18.88 18.54 -13.95
N GLU A 247 18.85 19.80 -13.49
CA GLU A 247 19.37 20.19 -12.17
C GLU A 247 18.66 19.46 -11.01
N ALA A 248 17.33 19.35 -11.05
CA ALA A 248 16.59 18.64 -10.01
C ALA A 248 16.96 17.15 -9.94
N LEU A 249 17.30 16.52 -11.07
CA LEU A 249 17.69 15.11 -11.13
C LEU A 249 19.10 14.83 -10.58
N GLU A 250 19.95 15.85 -10.53
CA GLU A 250 21.30 15.78 -9.94
C GLU A 250 21.28 15.81 -8.40
N ARG A 251 20.14 16.16 -7.79
CA ARG A 251 20.00 16.20 -6.33
C ARG A 251 20.11 14.82 -5.69
N ASN A 252 20.52 14.81 -4.43
CA ASN A 252 20.84 13.61 -3.66
C ASN A 252 19.70 12.59 -3.62
N SER A 253 18.47 13.04 -3.44
CA SER A 253 17.26 12.20 -3.39
C SER A 253 16.37 12.43 -4.61
N PHE A 254 15.83 11.35 -5.18
CA PHE A 254 14.74 11.39 -6.16
C PHE A 254 13.85 10.17 -5.95
N ALA A 255 12.95 10.26 -4.99
CA ALA A 255 12.12 9.16 -4.52
C ALA A 255 10.69 9.66 -4.27
N LEU A 256 9.71 8.75 -4.28
CA LEU A 256 8.38 9.10 -3.86
C LEU A 256 8.37 9.32 -2.34
N PRO A 257 7.66 10.33 -1.81
CA PRO A 257 7.63 10.63 -0.37
C PRO A 257 6.71 9.67 0.41
N VAL A 258 6.81 8.36 0.17
CA VAL A 258 6.02 7.29 0.80
C VAL A 258 6.20 7.32 2.32
N ARG A 259 7.45 7.39 2.79
CA ARG A 259 7.77 7.32 4.22
C ARG A 259 7.26 8.54 5.00
N PRO A 260 7.50 9.79 4.57
CA PRO A 260 6.91 10.96 5.20
C PRO A 260 5.37 10.92 5.31
N LEU A 261 4.68 10.45 4.27
CA LEU A 261 3.23 10.25 4.29
C LEU A 261 2.81 9.19 5.31
N PHE A 262 3.46 8.03 5.28
CA PHE A 262 3.17 6.93 6.20
C PHE A 262 3.36 7.33 7.65
N ASP A 263 4.49 7.97 7.98
CA ASP A 263 4.77 8.40 9.35
C ASP A 263 3.77 9.46 9.83
N ALA A 264 3.38 10.39 8.96
CA ALA A 264 2.36 11.40 9.29
C ALA A 264 1.01 10.76 9.59
N PHE A 265 0.49 9.90 8.69
CA PHE A 265 -0.76 9.20 8.96
C PHE A 265 -0.67 8.31 10.20
N ARG A 266 0.42 7.56 10.37
CA ARG A 266 0.59 6.68 11.53
C ARG A 266 0.53 7.47 12.84
N ALA A 267 1.17 8.63 12.90
CA ALA A 267 1.12 9.52 14.05
C ALA A 267 -0.30 10.04 14.33
N ALA A 268 -1.03 10.47 13.30
CA ALA A 268 -2.41 10.94 13.43
C ALA A 268 -3.36 9.83 13.90
N TYR A 269 -3.30 8.65 13.26
CA TYR A 269 -4.16 7.51 13.61
C TYR A 269 -3.84 6.92 14.98
N ALA A 270 -2.59 6.98 15.45
CA ALA A 270 -2.23 6.55 16.79
C ALA A 270 -2.95 7.32 17.90
N GLN A 271 -3.45 8.53 17.63
CA GLN A 271 -4.20 9.32 18.61
C GLN A 271 -5.65 8.85 18.79
N VAL A 272 -6.23 8.20 17.78
CA VAL A 272 -7.66 7.84 17.76
C VAL A 272 -7.92 6.33 17.73
N ASP A 273 -7.01 5.56 17.12
CA ASP A 273 -7.08 4.10 17.05
C ASP A 273 -5.66 3.49 16.96
N PRO A 274 -4.93 3.40 18.09
CA PRO A 274 -3.57 2.85 18.13
C PRO A 274 -3.46 1.46 17.50
N GLY A 275 -4.50 0.62 17.66
CA GLY A 275 -4.53 -0.74 17.14
C GLY A 275 -4.55 -0.82 15.61
N GLN A 276 -5.08 0.21 14.93
CA GLN A 276 -5.16 0.26 13.47
C GLN A 276 -4.23 1.28 12.83
N ALA A 277 -3.39 1.97 13.61
CA ALA A 277 -2.58 3.08 13.11
C ALA A 277 -1.70 2.69 11.90
N HIS A 278 -1.11 1.50 11.90
CA HIS A 278 -0.25 1.03 10.81
C HIS A 278 -1.03 0.67 9.54
N SER A 279 -2.14 -0.07 9.67
CA SER A 279 -2.95 -0.49 8.51
C SER A 279 -3.65 0.70 7.86
N ARG A 280 -4.15 1.63 8.68
CA ARG A 280 -4.71 2.90 8.21
C ARG A 280 -3.65 3.75 7.51
N ALA A 281 -2.49 3.94 8.15
CA ALA A 281 -1.42 4.72 7.55
C ALA A 281 -0.96 4.17 6.22
N PHE A 282 -0.85 2.84 6.08
CA PHE A 282 -0.50 2.21 4.81
C PHE A 282 -1.53 2.52 3.72
N SER A 283 -2.82 2.28 3.97
CA SER A 283 -3.86 2.52 2.97
C SER A 283 -4.02 4.00 2.61
N GLU A 284 -3.97 4.89 3.60
CA GLU A 284 -4.08 6.33 3.32
C GLU A 284 -2.84 6.87 2.62
N THR A 285 -1.66 6.33 2.93
CA THR A 285 -0.45 6.62 2.15
C THR A 285 -0.66 6.20 0.70
N ALA A 286 -1.09 4.96 0.44
CA ALA A 286 -1.34 4.49 -0.91
C ALA A 286 -2.32 5.37 -1.69
N ARG A 287 -3.32 5.94 -1.00
CA ARG A 287 -4.28 6.88 -1.59
C ARG A 287 -3.76 8.30 -1.77
N ALA A 288 -2.87 8.75 -0.88
CA ALA A 288 -2.24 10.07 -0.93
C ALA A 288 -0.95 10.11 -1.78
N LEU A 289 -0.42 8.95 -2.19
CA LEU A 289 0.74 8.83 -3.07
C LEU A 289 0.53 9.63 -4.37
N PRO A 290 1.62 10.12 -4.98
CA PRO A 290 1.90 11.54 -5.10
C PRO A 290 1.16 12.25 -6.24
N LEU A 291 1.41 13.55 -6.33
CA LEU A 291 0.88 14.63 -7.20
C LEU A 291 0.97 14.39 -8.73
N ASP A 292 1.02 13.13 -9.16
CA ASP A 292 1.11 12.72 -10.56
C ASP A 292 2.30 13.36 -11.30
N ILE A 293 3.37 13.77 -10.61
CA ILE A 293 4.54 14.47 -11.20
C ILE A 293 5.14 13.66 -12.37
N HIS A 294 5.30 12.35 -12.19
CA HIS A 294 5.78 11.45 -13.24
C HIS A 294 4.81 11.33 -14.43
N VAL A 295 3.51 11.44 -14.18
CA VAL A 295 2.46 11.49 -15.21
C VAL A 295 2.53 12.80 -15.97
N VAL A 296 2.62 13.94 -15.26
CA VAL A 296 2.75 15.28 -15.86
C VAL A 296 4.03 15.38 -16.68
N LEU A 297 5.17 14.89 -16.18
CA LEU A 297 6.40 14.77 -16.96
C LEU A 297 6.13 14.01 -18.26
N SER A 298 5.57 12.80 -18.18
CA SER A 298 5.27 12.00 -19.38
C SER A 298 4.36 12.73 -20.37
N GLN A 299 3.35 13.45 -19.91
CA GLN A 299 2.38 14.16 -20.75
C GLN A 299 3.03 15.38 -21.43
N ARG A 300 3.80 16.18 -20.69
CA ARG A 300 4.50 17.35 -21.24
C ARG A 300 5.58 16.94 -22.25
N VAL A 301 6.29 15.82 -22.00
CA VAL A 301 7.21 15.26 -23.00
C VAL A 301 6.47 14.87 -24.28
N ALA A 302 5.32 14.19 -24.18
CA ALA A 302 4.52 13.82 -25.34
C ALA A 302 3.99 15.04 -26.12
N ALA A 303 3.70 16.14 -25.44
CA ALA A 303 3.29 17.40 -26.05
C ALA A 303 4.45 18.17 -26.72
N THR A 304 5.71 17.77 -26.50
CA THR A 304 6.88 18.47 -27.02
C THR A 304 7.18 18.05 -28.47
N SER A 305 6.91 18.95 -29.41
CA SER A 305 7.04 18.70 -30.85
C SER A 305 8.43 18.99 -31.43
N ASP A 306 9.18 19.92 -30.84
CA ASP A 306 10.55 20.26 -31.24
C ASP A 306 11.49 19.06 -31.08
N SER A 307 12.24 18.74 -32.14
CA SER A 307 13.10 17.54 -32.16
C SER A 307 14.25 17.60 -31.15
N ALA A 308 14.93 18.74 -31.02
CA ALA A 308 16.05 18.89 -30.09
C ALA A 308 15.57 18.85 -28.63
N LEU A 309 14.43 19.48 -28.33
CA LEU A 309 13.82 19.41 -27.01
C LEU A 309 13.28 18.02 -26.70
N ARG A 310 12.75 17.31 -27.69
CA ARG A 310 12.24 15.94 -27.53
C ARG A 310 13.36 14.97 -27.16
N ASP A 311 14.53 15.07 -27.77
CA ASP A 311 15.66 14.21 -27.45
C ASP A 311 16.15 14.44 -26.01
N ARG A 312 16.28 15.72 -25.59
CA ARG A 312 16.60 16.07 -24.20
C ARG A 312 15.52 15.60 -23.22
N ALA A 313 14.26 15.79 -23.55
CA ALA A 313 13.12 15.33 -22.76
C ALA A 313 13.10 13.80 -22.59
N ALA A 314 13.47 13.05 -23.63
CA ALA A 314 13.63 11.60 -23.55
C ALA A 314 14.81 11.19 -22.65
N ALA A 315 15.90 11.95 -22.64
CA ALA A 315 17.00 11.76 -21.69
C ALA A 315 16.56 12.00 -20.24
N VAL A 316 15.83 13.10 -19.97
CA VAL A 316 15.22 13.38 -18.66
C VAL A 316 14.33 12.23 -18.18
N LEU A 317 13.48 11.67 -19.05
CA LEU A 317 12.67 10.50 -18.71
C LEU A 317 13.52 9.28 -18.33
N ALA A 318 14.61 9.03 -19.04
CA ALA A 318 15.49 7.91 -18.77
C ALA A 318 16.23 8.08 -17.43
N VAL A 319 16.72 9.30 -17.12
CA VAL A 319 17.40 9.60 -15.86
C VAL A 319 16.42 9.53 -14.68
N ALA A 320 15.29 10.23 -14.75
CA ALA A 320 14.23 10.16 -13.73
C ALA A 320 13.76 8.72 -13.51
N GLY A 321 13.58 7.99 -14.61
CA GLY A 321 13.17 6.60 -14.58
C GLY A 321 14.20 5.67 -13.94
N SER A 322 15.50 5.93 -14.14
CA SER A 322 16.59 5.16 -13.53
C SER A 322 16.69 5.44 -12.02
N ARG A 323 16.52 6.70 -11.61
CA ARG A 323 16.51 7.09 -10.19
C ARG A 323 15.35 6.44 -9.44
N LEU A 324 14.14 6.43 -10.02
CA LEU A 324 12.98 5.76 -9.41
C LEU A 324 13.08 4.22 -9.46
N GLU A 325 13.72 3.63 -10.47
CA GLU A 325 13.98 2.19 -10.50
C GLU A 325 14.86 1.73 -9.33
N ALA A 326 15.74 2.60 -8.84
CA ALA A 326 16.55 2.34 -7.65
C ALA A 326 15.77 2.48 -6.32
N GLY A 327 14.50 2.90 -6.37
CA GLY A 327 13.64 3.09 -5.20
C GLY A 327 13.34 1.82 -4.40
N ALA A 328 12.81 2.03 -3.19
CA ALA A 328 12.55 0.97 -2.20
C ALA A 328 11.19 0.30 -2.38
N THR A 329 10.27 0.93 -3.12
CA THR A 329 8.91 0.41 -3.36
C THR A 329 8.73 -0.16 -4.76
N LEU A 330 7.86 -1.15 -4.91
CA LEU A 330 7.45 -1.73 -6.19
C LEU A 330 6.79 -0.66 -7.06
N LEU A 331 6.05 0.28 -6.46
CA LEU A 331 5.44 1.41 -7.17
C LEU A 331 6.49 2.31 -7.81
N GLU A 332 7.52 2.72 -7.06
CA GLU A 332 8.64 3.51 -7.58
C GLU A 332 9.31 2.81 -8.77
N ARG A 333 9.61 1.52 -8.62
CA ARG A 333 10.25 0.76 -9.69
C ARG A 333 9.36 0.64 -10.92
N MET A 334 8.06 0.40 -10.75
CA MET A 334 7.11 0.35 -11.85
C MET A 334 7.00 1.68 -12.59
N ILE A 335 6.95 2.81 -11.86
CA ILE A 335 6.97 4.15 -12.46
C ILE A 335 8.30 4.37 -13.18
N GLY A 336 9.43 4.05 -12.55
CA GLY A 336 10.76 4.21 -13.11
C GLY A 336 10.94 3.49 -14.44
N LEU A 337 10.56 2.21 -14.49
CA LEU A 337 10.59 1.41 -15.71
C LEU A 337 9.61 1.93 -16.78
N SER A 338 8.46 2.49 -16.38
CA SER A 338 7.52 3.12 -17.31
C SER A 338 8.12 4.38 -17.97
N LEU A 339 8.82 5.22 -17.19
CA LEU A 339 9.50 6.41 -17.71
C LEU A 339 10.66 6.02 -18.63
N GLN A 340 11.49 5.04 -18.24
CA GLN A 340 12.58 4.52 -19.08
C GLN A 340 12.05 3.98 -20.41
N MET A 341 10.97 3.19 -20.39
CA MET A 341 10.33 2.67 -21.60
C MET A 341 9.84 3.79 -22.53
N LYS A 342 9.23 4.85 -21.97
CA LYS A 342 8.80 6.02 -22.75
C LYS A 342 9.99 6.76 -23.36
N GLY A 343 11.05 7.00 -22.59
CA GLY A 343 12.28 7.62 -23.06
C GLY A 343 12.94 6.82 -24.19
N ALA A 344 13.06 5.50 -24.04
CA ALA A 344 13.62 4.62 -25.08
C ALA A 344 12.80 4.63 -26.37
N ARG A 345 11.47 4.59 -26.27
CA ARG A 345 10.56 4.69 -27.44
C ARG A 345 10.70 6.00 -28.18
N LEU A 346 10.82 7.12 -27.46
CA LEU A 346 11.01 8.43 -28.08
C LEU A 346 12.33 8.53 -28.86
N ARG A 347 13.37 7.83 -28.42
CA ARG A 347 14.67 7.75 -29.10
C ARG A 347 14.77 6.65 -30.17
N GLY A 348 13.77 5.79 -30.31
CA GLY A 348 13.85 4.62 -31.19
C GLY A 348 14.87 3.57 -30.74
N ASP A 349 15.21 3.54 -29.44
CA ASP A 349 16.23 2.67 -28.87
C ASP A 349 15.66 1.27 -28.58
N ALA A 350 15.77 0.39 -29.57
CA ALA A 350 15.22 -0.97 -29.51
C ALA A 350 15.84 -1.83 -28.40
N GLU A 351 17.16 -1.68 -28.17
CA GLU A 351 17.87 -2.41 -27.13
C GLU A 351 17.39 -2.00 -25.74
N ALA A 352 17.28 -0.70 -25.47
CA ALA A 352 16.76 -0.22 -24.19
C ALA A 352 15.30 -0.65 -23.97
N ILE A 353 14.47 -0.66 -25.01
CA ILE A 353 13.09 -1.19 -24.93
C ILE A 353 13.09 -2.64 -24.48
N GLU A 354 13.95 -3.49 -25.06
CA GLU A 354 14.03 -4.91 -24.69
C GLU A 354 14.50 -5.08 -23.24
N VAL A 355 15.56 -4.37 -22.85
CA VAL A 355 16.12 -4.42 -21.48
C VAL A 355 15.08 -4.01 -20.44
N VAL A 356 14.40 -2.87 -20.65
CA VAL A 356 13.33 -2.40 -19.76
C VAL A 356 12.15 -3.36 -19.75
N GLY A 357 11.82 -3.97 -20.90
CA GLY A 357 10.79 -5.01 -21.01
C GLY A 357 11.08 -6.23 -20.13
N LYS A 358 12.32 -6.75 -20.17
CA LYS A 358 12.77 -7.86 -19.32
C LYS A 358 12.70 -7.50 -17.83
N LYS A 359 13.17 -6.30 -17.45
CA LYS A 359 13.08 -5.80 -16.07
C LYS A 359 11.65 -5.71 -15.57
N ARG A 360 10.73 -5.18 -16.39
CA ARG A 360 9.29 -5.08 -16.05
C ARG A 360 8.63 -6.45 -15.90
N ALA A 361 8.96 -7.40 -16.77
CA ALA A 361 8.47 -8.78 -16.65
C ALA A 361 8.95 -9.43 -15.35
N ARG A 362 10.24 -9.25 -14.99
CA ARG A 362 10.79 -9.73 -13.71
C ARG A 362 10.06 -9.10 -12.52
N LEU A 363 9.86 -7.79 -12.51
CA LEU A 363 9.17 -7.07 -11.44
C LEU A 363 7.70 -7.52 -11.30
N THR A 364 7.02 -7.75 -12.41
CA THR A 364 5.65 -8.29 -12.42
C THR A 364 5.61 -9.71 -11.84
N GLY A 365 6.57 -10.56 -12.21
CA GLY A 365 6.69 -11.92 -11.63
C GLY A 365 6.96 -11.89 -10.13
N LEU A 366 7.82 -10.97 -9.67
CA LEU A 366 8.10 -10.71 -8.26
C LEU A 366 6.81 -10.36 -7.49
N MET A 367 6.03 -9.41 -8.00
CA MET A 367 4.74 -9.02 -7.44
C MET A 367 3.74 -10.18 -7.38
N ALA A 368 3.60 -10.93 -8.48
CA ALA A 368 2.67 -12.05 -8.56
C ALA A 368 3.01 -13.15 -7.52
N ASN A 369 4.29 -13.47 -7.38
CA ASN A 369 4.76 -14.46 -6.42
C ASN A 369 4.53 -14.01 -4.97
N GLY A 370 4.81 -12.74 -4.65
CA GLY A 370 4.57 -12.22 -3.30
C GLY A 370 3.08 -12.12 -2.96
N ASN A 371 2.25 -11.69 -3.92
CA ASN A 371 0.80 -11.62 -3.74
C ASN A 371 0.15 -13.00 -3.58
N ALA A 372 0.77 -14.07 -4.10
CA ALA A 372 0.27 -15.42 -3.93
C ALA A 372 0.23 -15.83 -2.44
N PHE A 373 1.27 -15.49 -1.67
CA PHE A 373 1.28 -15.72 -0.22
C PHE A 373 0.15 -14.95 0.48
N TRP A 374 -0.03 -13.67 0.15
CA TRP A 374 -1.06 -12.83 0.76
C TRP A 374 -2.49 -13.20 0.37
N SER A 375 -2.66 -13.94 -0.73
CA SER A 375 -3.98 -14.40 -1.18
C SER A 375 -4.69 -15.34 -0.18
N TYR A 376 -3.95 -15.96 0.75
CA TYR A 376 -4.51 -16.85 1.78
C TYR A 376 -5.13 -16.12 2.99
N GLN A 377 -5.00 -14.79 3.07
CA GLN A 377 -5.67 -13.97 4.10
C GLN A 377 -5.28 -14.39 5.53
N TRP A 378 -4.00 -14.26 5.89
CA TRP A 378 -3.46 -14.69 7.19
C TRP A 378 -3.98 -13.85 8.36
N PRO A 379 -4.82 -14.37 9.28
CA PRO A 379 -5.37 -13.60 10.39
C PRO A 379 -4.39 -13.51 11.56
N ILE A 380 -3.18 -13.00 11.30
CA ILE A 380 -2.07 -12.85 12.26
C ILE A 380 -1.73 -11.35 12.32
N ALA A 381 -2.11 -10.69 13.41
CA ALA A 381 -2.02 -9.24 13.53
C ALA A 381 -0.58 -8.73 13.42
N SER A 382 0.38 -9.41 14.04
CA SER A 382 1.79 -9.01 13.98
C SER A 382 2.39 -9.19 12.59
N LEU A 383 1.96 -10.19 11.83
CA LEU A 383 2.37 -10.39 10.44
C LEU A 383 1.85 -9.26 9.53
N TRP A 384 0.60 -8.84 9.69
CA TRP A 384 0.07 -7.68 8.95
C TRP A 384 0.79 -6.37 9.29
N ARG A 385 1.03 -6.11 10.59
CA ARG A 385 1.78 -4.92 11.01
C ARG A 385 3.18 -4.88 10.40
N ASP A 386 3.91 -5.99 10.47
CA ASP A 386 5.25 -6.11 9.89
C ASP A 386 5.22 -5.95 8.36
N HIS A 387 4.21 -6.52 7.69
CA HIS A 387 3.99 -6.34 6.25
C HIS A 387 3.79 -4.88 5.85
N PHE A 388 2.93 -4.13 6.56
CA PHE A 388 2.70 -2.71 6.27
C PHE A 388 3.98 -1.87 6.45
N VAL A 389 4.79 -2.17 7.47
CA VAL A 389 6.08 -1.51 7.68
C VAL A 389 7.06 -1.86 6.57
N ARG A 390 7.18 -3.14 6.19
CA ARG A 390 8.07 -3.56 5.10
C ARG A 390 7.68 -2.94 3.76
N ASN A 391 6.40 -2.92 3.41
CA ASN A 391 5.95 -2.32 2.15
C ASN A 391 6.25 -0.81 2.04
N THR A 392 6.55 -0.13 3.16
CA THR A 392 6.90 1.30 3.17
C THR A 392 8.39 1.58 3.35
N THR A 393 9.19 0.55 3.63
CA THR A 393 10.62 0.71 3.96
C THR A 393 11.56 -0.12 3.09
N ASP A 394 11.14 -1.32 2.70
CA ASP A 394 11.89 -2.27 1.87
C ASP A 394 10.92 -3.26 1.22
N GLU A 395 10.00 -2.75 0.39
CA GLU A 395 9.00 -3.59 -0.27
C GLU A 395 9.68 -4.55 -1.25
N VAL A 396 10.70 -4.08 -1.96
CA VAL A 396 11.34 -4.89 -2.99
C VAL A 396 12.18 -6.01 -2.36
N GLY A 397 12.99 -5.72 -1.34
CA GLY A 397 13.75 -6.75 -0.62
C GLY A 397 12.81 -7.77 0.02
N TYR A 398 11.67 -7.34 0.54
CA TYR A 398 10.63 -8.25 1.06
C TYR A 398 10.07 -9.20 -0.01
N TYR A 399 9.66 -8.69 -1.17
CA TYR A 399 9.11 -9.54 -2.22
C TYR A 399 10.19 -10.43 -2.87
N GLU A 400 11.45 -9.99 -2.90
CA GLU A 400 12.58 -10.83 -3.33
C GLU A 400 12.75 -12.03 -2.40
N LEU A 401 12.64 -11.84 -1.08
CA LEU A 401 12.68 -12.94 -0.12
C LEU A 401 11.52 -13.92 -0.34
N LEU A 402 10.32 -13.43 -0.67
CA LEU A 402 9.18 -14.30 -1.00
C LEU A 402 9.34 -15.05 -2.33
N SER A 403 10.20 -14.56 -3.23
CA SER A 403 10.43 -15.17 -4.55
C SER A 403 11.66 -16.06 -4.63
N ARG A 404 12.56 -16.00 -3.64
CA ARG A 404 13.75 -16.84 -3.51
C ARG A 404 13.42 -18.21 -2.96
#